data_AF-A0A364LFT2-F1
#
_entry.id   AF-A0A364LFT2-F1
#
_cell.length_a   1.000
_cell.length_b   1.000
_cell.length_c   1.000
_cell.angle_alpha   90.00
_cell.angle_beta   90.00
_cell.angle_gamma   90.00
#
_symmetry.space_group_name_H-M   'P 1'
#
loop_
_entity.id
_entity.type
_entity.pdbx_description
1 polymer ?
#
loop_
_entity_poly.entity_id
_entity_poly.type
_entity_poly.pdbx_seq_one_letter_code
_entity_poly.pdbx_strand_id
1 'polypeptide(L)'
;MKKLSFAVKANMNKPPRVHVQSADKKTTYGSFQANHCNEFDSWDKLSQEEAIELKHYMNNLEAIEHYFSTKALSEQKDFRIRLPGSFIDAIDELGMLCLKEHINLNVYDAMISAAIGQLKINTASLPDDKKQHALAILNQLGLSENVKADVSFKIQAVFAELLSIHNKSEKLHQKARTLFNKDKSIAPKTIEEIAKGELSTSKWLVACAIEILLEEKPDVVQKILSDSDILFLWATPLLKNHRPLNELRLYLGSLNNAEALSKKLNAMANFS
;
A
#
# COMPACT_ATOMS: atom_id res chain seq x y z
N MET A 1 28.37 -10.36 8.86
CA MET A 1 29.18 -10.78 7.70
C MET A 1 28.22 -11.38 6.66
N LYS A 2 28.35 -11.04 5.36
CA LYS A 2 27.49 -11.62 4.31
C LYS A 2 27.63 -13.15 4.28
N LYS A 3 26.51 -13.87 4.32
CA LYS A 3 26.44 -15.33 4.27
C LYS A 3 26.14 -15.82 2.85
N LEU A 4 25.42 -15.01 2.07
CA LEU A 4 25.05 -15.34 0.69
C LEU A 4 25.68 -14.40 -0.36
N SER A 5 25.80 -14.93 -1.58
CA SER A 5 26.11 -14.17 -2.79
C SER A 5 24.97 -14.33 -3.79
N PHE A 6 24.44 -13.21 -4.29
CA PHE A 6 23.34 -13.18 -5.25
C PHE A 6 23.88 -12.82 -6.64
N ALA A 7 23.99 -13.81 -7.52
CA ALA A 7 24.44 -13.61 -8.89
C ALA A 7 23.22 -13.35 -9.79
N VAL A 8 23.05 -12.11 -10.23
CA VAL A 8 21.95 -11.68 -11.08
C VAL A 8 22.33 -11.82 -12.55
N LYS A 9 21.59 -12.65 -13.30
CA LYS A 9 21.70 -12.76 -14.76
C LYS A 9 20.56 -12.01 -15.42
N ALA A 10 20.88 -10.90 -16.05
CA ALA A 10 19.93 -10.13 -16.85
C ALA A 10 19.55 -10.91 -18.13
N ASN A 11 18.28 -10.83 -18.51
CA ASN A 11 17.78 -11.30 -19.79
C ASN A 11 17.06 -10.14 -20.46
N MET A 12 17.32 -9.89 -21.75
CA MET A 12 16.72 -8.78 -22.49
C MET A 12 15.19 -8.90 -22.60
N ASN A 13 14.66 -10.13 -22.55
CA ASN A 13 13.24 -10.41 -22.81
C ASN A 13 12.51 -11.01 -21.59
N LYS A 14 13.18 -11.18 -20.45
CA LYS A 14 12.60 -11.80 -19.25
C LYS A 14 13.12 -11.11 -17.98
N PRO A 15 12.37 -11.15 -16.87
CA PRO A 15 12.85 -10.70 -15.56
C PRO A 15 14.21 -11.35 -15.22
N PRO A 16 15.12 -10.63 -14.54
CA PRO A 16 16.42 -11.18 -14.19
C PRO A 16 16.30 -12.46 -13.37
N ARG A 17 17.19 -13.42 -13.62
CA ARG A 17 17.28 -14.64 -12.80
C ARG A 17 18.34 -14.43 -11.72
N VAL A 18 17.96 -14.66 -10.48
CA VAL A 18 18.85 -14.59 -9.32
C VAL A 18 19.32 -16.00 -8.98
N HIS A 19 20.63 -16.21 -8.95
CA HIS A 19 21.24 -17.42 -8.44
C HIS A 19 21.71 -17.19 -7.00
N VAL A 20 21.26 -18.04 -6.07
CA VAL A 20 21.62 -17.99 -4.65
C VAL A 20 22.83 -18.86 -4.43
N GLN A 21 23.93 -18.25 -4.00
CA GLN A 21 25.22 -18.92 -3.82
C GLN A 21 25.76 -18.71 -2.40
N SER A 22 26.64 -19.61 -1.96
CA SER A 22 27.45 -19.41 -0.75
C SER A 22 28.28 -18.12 -0.87
N ALA A 23 28.67 -17.52 0.26
CA ALA A 23 29.52 -16.32 0.27
C ALA A 23 30.82 -16.49 -0.54
N ASP A 24 31.40 -17.69 -0.56
CA ASP A 24 32.60 -18.04 -1.33
C ASP A 24 32.33 -18.42 -2.79
N LYS A 25 31.06 -18.41 -3.21
CA LYS A 25 30.55 -18.74 -4.55
C LYS A 25 30.81 -20.17 -5.02
N LYS A 26 31.23 -21.07 -4.14
CA LYS A 26 31.50 -22.48 -4.51
C LYS A 26 30.22 -23.31 -4.61
N THR A 27 29.22 -23.00 -3.79
CA THR A 27 27.95 -23.71 -3.75
C THR A 27 26.87 -22.83 -4.34
N THR A 28 26.08 -23.36 -5.27
CA THR A 28 24.85 -22.72 -5.74
C THR A 28 23.67 -23.50 -5.16
N TYR A 29 22.91 -22.86 -4.28
CA TYR A 29 21.78 -23.48 -3.58
C TYR A 29 20.55 -23.60 -4.49
N GLY A 30 20.34 -22.64 -5.38
CA GLY A 30 19.23 -22.63 -6.32
C GLY A 30 19.12 -21.32 -7.09
N SER A 31 17.98 -21.10 -7.76
CA SER A 31 17.71 -19.85 -8.47
C SER A 31 16.22 -19.57 -8.60
N PHE A 32 15.86 -18.29 -8.74
CA PHE A 32 14.48 -17.85 -8.94
C PHE A 32 14.44 -16.64 -9.89
N GLN A 33 13.28 -16.37 -10.50
CA GLN A 33 13.04 -15.12 -11.23
C GLN A 33 12.82 -13.96 -10.25
N ALA A 34 13.40 -12.80 -10.51
CA ALA A 34 13.36 -11.66 -9.58
C ALA A 34 11.94 -11.13 -9.27
N ASN A 35 10.95 -11.43 -10.12
CA ASN A 35 9.53 -11.13 -9.92
C ASN A 35 8.69 -12.35 -9.49
N HIS A 36 9.34 -13.48 -9.23
CA HIS A 36 8.70 -14.69 -8.76
C HIS A 36 9.61 -15.40 -7.73
N CYS A 37 9.84 -14.71 -6.61
CA CYS A 37 10.70 -15.16 -5.51
C CYS A 37 10.31 -16.55 -4.97
N ASN A 38 9.02 -16.88 -5.02
CA ASN A 38 8.47 -18.16 -4.55
C ASN A 38 8.93 -19.38 -5.37
N GLU A 39 9.59 -19.20 -6.52
CA GLU A 39 10.21 -20.30 -7.28
C GLU A 39 11.38 -20.96 -6.55
N PHE A 40 11.98 -20.29 -5.57
CA PHE A 40 13.09 -20.87 -4.82
C PHE A 40 12.57 -22.01 -3.92
N ASP A 41 13.04 -23.22 -4.18
CA ASP A 41 12.58 -24.45 -3.54
C ASP A 41 13.58 -25.03 -2.52
N SER A 42 14.85 -24.65 -2.63
CA SER A 42 15.96 -25.25 -1.87
C SER A 42 16.20 -24.58 -0.51
N TRP A 43 15.12 -24.23 0.19
CA TRP A 43 15.17 -23.60 1.53
C TRP A 43 15.77 -24.52 2.59
N ASP A 44 15.58 -25.83 2.44
CA ASP A 44 16.11 -26.89 3.30
C ASP A 44 17.65 -26.96 3.31
N LYS A 45 18.30 -26.40 2.28
CA LYS A 45 19.77 -26.37 2.15
C LYS A 45 20.43 -25.16 2.81
N LEU A 46 19.64 -24.21 3.31
CA LEU A 46 20.12 -22.96 3.89
C LEU A 46 20.17 -23.06 5.42
N SER A 47 21.20 -22.47 6.02
CA SER A 47 21.16 -22.17 7.46
C SER A 47 20.04 -21.18 7.78
N GLN A 48 19.66 -21.07 9.06
CA GLN A 48 18.67 -20.07 9.46
C GLN A 48 19.12 -18.64 9.12
N GLU A 49 20.40 -18.32 9.30
CA GLU A 49 20.93 -16.99 8.94
C GLU A 49 20.93 -16.77 7.43
N GLU A 50 21.28 -17.78 6.63
CA GLU A 50 21.22 -17.71 5.16
C GLU A 50 19.76 -17.52 4.68
N ALA A 51 18.81 -18.23 5.28
CA ALA A 51 17.39 -18.11 4.95
C ALA A 51 16.85 -16.71 5.24
N ILE A 52 17.29 -16.07 6.33
CA ILE A 52 16.94 -14.68 6.64
C ILE A 52 17.55 -13.71 5.65
N GLU A 53 18.84 -13.84 5.34
CA GLU A 53 19.49 -12.98 4.35
C GLU A 53 18.81 -13.10 2.97
N LEU A 54 18.40 -14.31 2.58
CA LEU A 54 17.63 -14.54 1.36
C LEU A 54 16.25 -13.88 1.42
N LYS A 55 15.52 -14.01 2.54
CA LYS A 55 14.22 -13.35 2.72
C LYS A 55 14.32 -11.83 2.64
N HIS A 56 15.33 -11.24 3.27
CA HIS A 56 15.58 -9.80 3.17
C HIS A 56 15.85 -9.38 1.72
N TYR A 57 16.66 -10.14 1.00
CA TYR A 57 16.91 -9.89 -0.41
C TYR A 57 15.64 -9.99 -1.27
N MET A 58 14.82 -11.02 -1.07
CA MET A 58 13.53 -11.19 -1.78
C MET A 58 12.54 -10.08 -1.45
N ASN A 59 12.39 -9.73 -0.17
CA ASN A 59 11.53 -8.62 0.28
C ASN A 59 11.93 -7.29 -0.38
N ASN A 60 13.24 -7.06 -0.59
CA ASN A 60 13.72 -5.90 -1.33
C ASN A 60 13.31 -5.96 -2.82
N LEU A 61 13.44 -7.11 -3.49
CA LEU A 61 13.01 -7.26 -4.88
C LEU A 61 11.50 -7.04 -5.04
N GLU A 62 10.69 -7.62 -4.15
CA GLU A 62 9.23 -7.44 -4.14
C GLU A 62 8.85 -5.97 -3.94
N ALA A 63 9.52 -5.26 -3.03
CA ALA A 63 9.28 -3.84 -2.84
C ALA A 63 9.69 -3.02 -4.07
N ILE A 64 10.81 -3.34 -4.72
CA ILE A 64 11.23 -2.67 -5.96
C ILE A 64 10.18 -2.88 -7.06
N GLU A 65 9.73 -4.12 -7.27
CA GLU A 65 8.71 -4.41 -8.27
C GLU A 65 7.39 -3.69 -7.96
N HIS A 66 6.96 -3.70 -6.71
CA HIS A 66 5.73 -3.05 -6.27
C HIS A 66 5.71 -1.55 -6.58
N TYR A 67 6.81 -0.84 -6.32
CA TYR A 67 6.86 0.62 -6.48
C TYR A 67 7.38 1.11 -7.84
N PHE A 68 8.20 0.31 -8.55
CA PHE A 68 8.93 0.76 -9.75
C PHE A 68 8.73 -0.14 -10.97
N SER A 69 7.86 -1.17 -10.89
CA SER A 69 7.59 -2.21 -11.90
C SER A 69 8.68 -3.28 -12.04
N THR A 70 8.32 -4.38 -12.70
CA THR A 70 9.21 -5.49 -13.05
C THR A 70 10.45 -5.06 -13.85
N LYS A 71 10.35 -3.98 -14.66
CA LYS A 71 11.49 -3.49 -15.46
C LYS A 71 12.64 -3.00 -14.58
N ALA A 72 12.32 -2.34 -13.47
CA ALA A 72 13.29 -1.79 -12.52
C ALA A 72 14.15 -2.87 -11.84
N LEU A 73 13.68 -4.13 -11.81
CA LEU A 73 14.47 -5.24 -11.27
C LEU A 73 15.78 -5.47 -12.04
N SER A 74 15.86 -5.04 -13.31
CA SER A 74 17.07 -5.12 -14.14
C SER A 74 17.97 -3.87 -14.04
N GLU A 75 17.48 -2.81 -13.40
CA GLU A 75 18.14 -1.50 -13.31
C GLU A 75 18.79 -1.25 -11.93
N GLN A 76 18.86 -2.30 -11.09
CA GLN A 76 19.44 -2.24 -9.75
C GLN A 76 20.91 -1.80 -9.82
N LYS A 77 21.17 -0.55 -9.43
CA LYS A 77 22.51 -0.07 -9.11
C LYS A 77 22.76 -0.28 -7.61
N ASP A 78 24.01 -0.53 -7.25
CA ASP A 78 24.43 -0.83 -5.87
C ASP A 78 24.37 0.42 -4.97
N PHE A 79 23.17 0.97 -4.76
CA PHE A 79 22.91 1.93 -3.70
C PHE A 79 22.60 1.14 -2.43
N ARG A 80 23.64 0.84 -1.66
CA ARG A 80 23.47 0.17 -0.37
C ARG A 80 22.99 1.20 0.66
N ILE A 81 21.80 0.99 1.20
CA ILE A 81 21.37 1.69 2.41
C ILE A 81 22.37 1.32 3.51
N ARG A 82 23.16 2.29 3.96
CA ARG A 82 24.12 2.10 5.05
C ARG A 82 23.39 2.30 6.37
N LEU A 83 23.19 1.20 7.10
CA LEU A 83 22.58 1.20 8.43
C LEU A 83 23.65 0.87 9.49
N PRO A 84 23.48 1.33 10.74
CA PRO A 84 24.33 0.91 11.85
C PRO A 84 24.32 -0.61 12.01
N GLY A 85 25.48 -1.21 12.32
CA GLY A 85 25.60 -2.66 12.51
C GLY A 85 24.62 -3.19 13.56
N SER A 86 24.52 -2.50 14.71
CA SER A 86 23.57 -2.86 15.77
C SER A 86 22.10 -2.85 15.34
N PHE A 87 21.74 -2.02 14.35
CA PHE A 87 20.38 -2.00 13.82
C PHE A 87 20.13 -3.16 12.87
N ILE A 88 21.12 -3.55 12.07
CA ILE A 88 21.06 -4.77 11.26
C ILE A 88 20.95 -6.00 12.16
N ASP A 89 21.77 -6.08 13.21
CA ASP A 89 21.73 -7.18 14.17
C ASP A 89 20.34 -7.29 14.81
N ALA A 90 19.71 -6.17 15.19
CA ALA A 90 18.35 -6.15 15.71
C ALA A 90 17.29 -6.60 14.68
N ILE A 91 17.43 -6.21 13.40
CA ILE A 91 16.55 -6.67 12.32
C ILE A 91 16.68 -8.18 12.14
N ASP A 92 17.90 -8.71 12.15
CA ASP A 92 18.17 -10.15 11.99
C ASP A 92 17.61 -10.95 13.17
N GLU A 93 17.82 -10.50 14.41
CA GLU A 93 17.26 -11.13 15.61
C GLU A 93 15.72 -11.12 15.61
N LEU A 94 15.10 -9.99 15.26
CA LEU A 94 13.64 -9.92 15.10
C LEU A 94 13.16 -10.79 13.93
N GLY A 95 13.92 -10.84 12.84
CA GLY A 95 13.67 -11.70 11.69
C GLY A 95 13.64 -13.17 12.08
N MET A 96 14.55 -13.61 12.96
CA MET A 96 14.56 -14.97 13.52
C MET A 96 13.29 -15.28 14.33
N LEU A 97 12.84 -14.33 15.16
CA LEU A 97 11.61 -14.49 15.93
C LEU A 97 10.38 -14.53 15.02
N CYS A 98 10.28 -13.60 14.07
CA CYS A 98 9.19 -13.54 13.10
C CYS A 98 9.14 -14.81 12.23
N LEU A 99 10.29 -15.34 11.81
CA LEU A 99 10.37 -16.56 11.01
C LEU A 99 9.73 -17.77 11.72
N LYS A 100 9.98 -17.91 13.03
CA LYS A 100 9.42 -19.00 13.85
C LYS A 100 7.90 -18.91 13.97
N GLU A 101 7.37 -17.71 14.00
CA GLU A 101 5.93 -17.43 14.10
C GLU A 101 5.25 -17.28 12.71
N HIS A 102 5.96 -17.59 11.62
CA HIS A 102 5.47 -17.41 10.25
C HIS A 102 5.04 -15.98 9.89
N ILE A 103 5.64 -14.98 10.53
CA ILE A 103 5.42 -13.55 10.28
C ILE A 103 6.42 -13.05 9.24
N ASN A 104 5.97 -12.33 8.21
CA ASN A 104 6.86 -11.68 7.25
C ASN A 104 7.29 -10.29 7.75
N LEU A 105 8.57 -10.16 8.10
CA LEU A 105 9.19 -8.87 8.42
C LEU A 105 9.75 -8.23 7.15
N ASN A 106 8.97 -7.35 6.51
CA ASN A 106 9.40 -6.61 5.31
C ASN A 106 9.75 -5.15 5.65
N VAL A 107 11.01 -4.91 6.03
CA VAL A 107 11.52 -3.55 6.29
C VAL A 107 11.75 -2.73 5.01
N TYR A 108 11.95 -3.37 3.86
CA TYR A 108 12.26 -2.70 2.60
C TYR A 108 11.04 -1.99 2.02
N ASP A 109 9.86 -2.62 2.09
CA ASP A 109 8.61 -1.97 1.68
C ASP A 109 8.40 -0.66 2.46
N ALA A 110 8.54 -0.71 3.79
CA ALA A 110 8.40 0.48 4.64
C ALA A 110 9.45 1.56 4.31
N MET A 111 10.72 1.18 4.12
CA MET A 111 11.79 2.12 3.78
C MET A 111 11.57 2.79 2.42
N ILE A 112 11.23 2.01 1.39
CA ILE A 112 11.00 2.52 0.04
C ILE A 112 9.75 3.40 0.00
N SER A 113 8.66 2.97 0.65
CA SER A 113 7.42 3.74 0.77
C SER A 113 7.65 5.09 1.45
N ALA A 114 8.38 5.10 2.58
CA ALA A 114 8.73 6.33 3.29
C ALA A 114 9.60 7.27 2.44
N ALA A 115 10.58 6.73 1.71
CA ALA A 115 11.43 7.50 0.81
C ALA A 115 10.60 8.15 -0.31
N ILE A 116 9.71 7.40 -0.97
CA ILE A 116 8.79 7.91 -1.98
C ILE A 116 7.88 9.00 -1.39
N GLY A 117 7.33 8.76 -0.20
CA GLY A 117 6.51 9.73 0.52
C GLY A 117 7.26 11.06 0.74
N GLN A 118 8.50 10.99 1.22
CA GLN A 118 9.33 12.17 1.44
C GLN A 118 9.63 12.94 0.14
N LEU A 119 9.92 12.22 -0.96
CA LEU A 119 10.12 12.82 -2.28
C LEU A 119 8.88 13.57 -2.75
N LYS A 120 7.69 12.99 -2.55
CA LYS A 120 6.40 13.62 -2.92
C LYS A 120 6.10 14.86 -2.09
N ILE A 121 6.29 14.77 -0.76
CA ILE A 121 6.08 15.89 0.16
C ILE A 121 6.97 17.07 -0.23
N ASN A 122 8.28 16.81 -0.38
CA ASN A 122 9.23 17.86 -0.71
C ASN A 122 8.97 18.45 -2.10
N THR A 123 8.56 17.63 -3.07
CA THR A 123 8.15 18.11 -4.40
C THR A 123 6.94 19.05 -4.31
N ALA A 124 5.96 18.73 -3.45
CA ALA A 124 4.77 19.58 -3.26
C ALA A 124 5.11 20.95 -2.65
N SER A 125 6.16 21.01 -1.83
CA SER A 125 6.69 22.22 -1.19
C SER A 125 7.57 23.09 -2.09
N LEU A 126 7.88 22.65 -3.32
CA LEU A 126 8.67 23.45 -4.26
C LEU A 126 7.83 24.59 -4.88
N PRO A 127 8.46 25.72 -5.21
CA PRO A 127 7.86 26.78 -6.04
C PRO A 127 7.45 26.28 -7.43
N ASP A 128 6.45 26.89 -8.06
CA ASP A 128 5.79 26.37 -9.27
C ASP A 128 6.74 26.08 -10.45
N ASP A 129 7.74 26.95 -10.67
CA ASP A 129 8.76 26.80 -11.72
C ASP A 129 9.62 25.55 -11.52
N LYS A 130 9.95 25.20 -10.28
CA LYS A 130 10.75 24.02 -9.91
C LYS A 130 9.90 22.78 -9.70
N LYS A 131 8.64 22.96 -9.28
CA LYS A 131 7.69 21.90 -9.02
C LYS A 131 7.33 21.13 -10.27
N GLN A 132 7.11 21.81 -11.40
CA GLN A 132 6.83 21.14 -12.67
C GLN A 132 8.00 20.25 -13.10
N HIS A 133 9.24 20.74 -12.94
CA HIS A 133 10.44 19.96 -13.24
C HIS A 133 10.57 18.75 -12.29
N ALA A 134 10.37 18.94 -10.99
CA ALA A 134 10.44 17.84 -10.01
C ALA A 134 9.33 16.79 -10.23
N LEU A 135 8.12 17.21 -10.60
CA LEU A 135 7.05 16.28 -10.99
C LEU A 135 7.44 15.49 -12.23
N ALA A 136 8.03 16.11 -13.25
CA ALA A 136 8.50 15.39 -14.44
C ALA A 136 9.54 14.31 -14.10
N ILE A 137 10.44 14.56 -13.14
CA ILE A 137 11.40 13.56 -12.64
C ILE A 137 10.66 12.38 -11.98
N LEU A 138 9.68 12.66 -11.12
CA LEU A 138 8.87 11.60 -10.50
C LEU A 138 8.02 10.83 -11.53
N ASN A 139 7.52 11.50 -12.57
CA ASN A 139 6.75 10.88 -13.65
C ASN A 139 7.60 9.85 -14.42
N GLN A 140 8.85 10.18 -14.71
CA GLN A 140 9.77 9.27 -15.41
C GLN A 140 10.01 7.96 -14.64
N LEU A 141 9.92 8.00 -13.31
CA LEU A 141 10.05 6.83 -12.44
C LEU A 141 8.73 6.11 -12.19
N GLY A 142 7.60 6.57 -12.76
CA GLY A 142 6.27 6.06 -12.45
C GLY A 142 5.77 6.41 -11.04
N LEU A 143 6.42 7.36 -10.36
CA LEU A 143 6.16 7.73 -8.96
C LEU A 143 5.29 8.99 -8.81
N SER A 144 5.05 9.73 -9.89
CA SER A 144 4.31 11.00 -9.84
C SER A 144 2.83 10.81 -9.58
N GLU A 145 2.29 9.72 -10.08
CA GLU A 145 1.00 9.27 -9.66
C GLU A 145 1.20 8.69 -8.26
N ASN A 146 0.30 9.07 -7.36
CA ASN A 146 -0.02 8.13 -6.32
C ASN A 146 -0.37 6.84 -7.05
N VAL A 147 0.51 5.84 -7.02
CA VAL A 147 0.11 4.44 -7.07
C VAL A 147 -0.84 4.31 -5.88
N LYS A 148 -2.08 4.76 -6.10
CA LYS A 148 -3.19 4.64 -5.18
C LYS A 148 -3.44 3.14 -5.20
N ALA A 149 -2.85 2.42 -4.25
CA ALA A 149 -3.03 0.98 -4.02
C ALA A 149 -4.35 0.47 -4.59
N ASP A 150 -4.37 0.00 -5.84
CA ASP A 150 -5.51 -0.19 -6.73
C ASP A 150 -6.91 0.17 -6.16
N VAL A 151 -7.08 1.43 -5.73
CA VAL A 151 -8.31 1.85 -5.02
C VAL A 151 -9.41 2.10 -6.06
N SER A 152 -9.05 2.15 -7.33
CA SER A 152 -9.98 2.40 -8.43
C SER A 152 -11.09 1.36 -8.43
N PHE A 153 -10.75 0.06 -8.36
CA PHE A 153 -11.76 -1.00 -8.31
C PHE A 153 -12.59 -0.98 -7.02
N LYS A 154 -11.99 -0.61 -5.88
CA LYS A 154 -12.71 -0.51 -4.60
C LYS A 154 -13.71 0.66 -4.61
N ILE A 155 -13.31 1.80 -5.17
CA ILE A 155 -14.19 2.96 -5.37
C ILE A 155 -15.31 2.61 -6.35
N GLN A 156 -14.99 1.93 -7.46
CA GLN A 156 -16.00 1.43 -8.40
C GLN A 156 -17.01 0.52 -7.70
N ALA A 157 -16.56 -0.44 -6.89
CA ALA A 157 -17.42 -1.34 -6.12
C ALA A 157 -18.33 -0.58 -5.14
N VAL A 158 -17.79 0.40 -4.39
CA VAL A 158 -18.58 1.28 -3.51
C VAL A 158 -19.67 2.00 -4.30
N PHE A 159 -19.32 2.59 -5.44
CA PHE A 159 -20.28 3.35 -6.24
C PHE A 159 -21.29 2.44 -6.97
N ALA A 160 -20.89 1.22 -7.36
CA ALA A 160 -21.79 0.22 -7.92
C ALA A 160 -22.84 -0.21 -6.89
N GLU A 161 -22.44 -0.44 -5.64
CA GLU A 161 -23.38 -0.73 -4.56
C GLU A 161 -24.27 0.48 -4.24
N LEU A 162 -23.71 1.69 -4.30
CA LEU A 162 -24.48 2.92 -4.10
C LEU A 162 -25.58 3.11 -5.16
N LEU A 163 -25.42 2.60 -6.38
CA LEU A 163 -26.46 2.69 -7.42
C LEU A 163 -27.78 2.05 -6.98
N SER A 164 -27.71 1.02 -6.13
CA SER A 164 -28.85 0.30 -5.58
C SER A 164 -29.57 1.03 -4.43
N ILE A 165 -29.01 2.14 -3.93
CA ILE A 165 -29.60 2.94 -2.85
C ILE A 165 -30.64 3.91 -3.41
N HIS A 166 -31.84 3.90 -2.83
CA HIS A 166 -32.90 4.84 -3.17
C HIS A 166 -32.52 6.27 -2.77
N ASN A 167 -32.81 7.26 -3.62
CA ASN A 167 -32.45 8.67 -3.44
C ASN A 167 -30.95 8.93 -3.24
N LYS A 168 -30.07 8.09 -3.79
CA LYS A 168 -28.60 8.19 -3.68
C LYS A 168 -28.02 9.59 -3.92
N SER A 169 -28.49 10.33 -4.92
CA SER A 169 -28.01 11.68 -5.21
C SER A 169 -28.34 12.68 -4.10
N GLU A 170 -29.55 12.62 -3.57
CA GLU A 170 -29.99 13.49 -2.47
C GLU A 170 -29.26 13.13 -1.18
N LYS A 171 -29.12 11.83 -0.87
CA LYS A 171 -28.35 11.36 0.29
C LYS A 171 -26.88 11.78 0.21
N LEU A 172 -26.25 11.65 -0.96
CA LEU A 172 -24.88 12.12 -1.18
C LEU A 172 -24.77 13.63 -0.97
N HIS A 173 -25.72 14.40 -1.47
CA HIS A 173 -25.75 15.84 -1.31
C HIS A 173 -25.86 16.24 0.17
N GLN A 174 -26.76 15.60 0.90
CA GLN A 174 -26.93 15.80 2.34
C GLN A 174 -25.65 15.45 3.10
N LYS A 175 -25.05 14.28 2.84
CA LYS A 175 -23.78 13.88 3.48
C LYS A 175 -22.62 14.81 3.12
N ALA A 176 -22.55 15.31 1.88
CA ALA A 176 -21.53 16.27 1.48
C ALA A 176 -21.63 17.57 2.28
N ARG A 177 -22.85 18.07 2.50
CA ARG A 177 -23.11 19.25 3.34
C ARG A 177 -22.79 18.96 4.81
N THR A 178 -23.31 17.88 5.38
CA THR A 178 -23.17 17.60 6.82
C THR A 178 -21.75 17.19 7.21
N LEU A 179 -21.08 16.37 6.40
CA LEU A 179 -19.78 15.80 6.76
C LEU A 179 -18.58 16.65 6.32
N PHE A 180 -18.72 17.42 5.24
CA PHE A 180 -17.61 18.15 4.61
C PHE A 180 -17.91 19.61 4.30
N ASN A 181 -19.08 20.13 4.71
CA ASN A 181 -19.54 21.48 4.38
C ASN A 181 -19.45 21.80 2.88
N LYS A 182 -19.77 20.82 2.03
CA LYS A 182 -19.74 20.95 0.57
C LYS A 182 -21.16 21.01 0.04
N ASP A 183 -21.51 22.17 -0.49
CA ASP A 183 -22.76 22.37 -1.20
C ASP A 183 -22.64 21.94 -2.68
N LYS A 184 -22.52 20.62 -2.90
CA LYS A 184 -22.38 20.05 -4.24
C LYS A 184 -23.38 18.92 -4.43
N SER A 185 -24.27 19.07 -5.41
CA SER A 185 -25.18 18.00 -5.83
C SER A 185 -24.49 17.12 -6.87
N ILE A 186 -24.64 15.80 -6.74
CA ILE A 186 -24.04 14.82 -7.63
C ILE A 186 -25.14 14.19 -8.47
N ALA A 187 -25.10 14.46 -9.78
CA ALA A 187 -26.08 13.94 -10.72
C ALA A 187 -26.00 12.39 -10.77
N PRO A 188 -27.13 11.68 -10.94
CA PRO A 188 -27.16 10.22 -11.02
C PRO A 188 -26.19 9.66 -12.07
N LYS A 189 -26.12 10.31 -13.24
CA LYS A 189 -25.21 9.93 -14.33
C LYS A 189 -23.75 9.96 -13.90
N THR A 190 -23.34 10.95 -13.12
CA THR A 190 -21.97 11.04 -12.58
C THR A 190 -21.66 9.89 -11.62
N ILE A 191 -22.64 9.44 -10.85
CA ILE A 191 -22.48 8.27 -9.96
C ILE A 191 -22.27 7.00 -10.79
N GLU A 192 -23.01 6.84 -11.89
CA GLU A 192 -22.87 5.71 -12.82
C GLU A 192 -21.51 5.71 -13.52
N GLU A 193 -21.04 6.86 -14.00
CA GLU A 193 -19.72 7.01 -14.63
C GLU A 193 -18.59 6.66 -13.65
N ILE A 194 -18.72 7.01 -12.36
CA ILE A 194 -17.76 6.59 -11.32
C ILE A 194 -17.84 5.08 -11.07
N ALA A 195 -19.05 4.51 -11.00
CA ALA A 195 -19.25 3.07 -10.79
C ALA A 195 -18.64 2.22 -11.92
N LYS A 196 -18.64 2.73 -13.15
CA LYS A 196 -18.00 2.09 -14.32
C LYS A 196 -16.49 2.32 -14.42
N GLY A 197 -15.93 3.18 -13.57
CA GLY A 197 -14.52 3.58 -13.65
C GLY A 197 -14.20 4.58 -14.77
N GLU A 198 -15.23 5.13 -15.42
CA GLU A 198 -15.11 6.12 -16.49
C GLU A 198 -14.77 7.51 -15.94
N LEU A 199 -15.10 7.77 -14.67
CA LEU A 199 -14.84 9.05 -13.99
C LEU A 199 -14.16 8.85 -12.64
N SER A 200 -13.04 9.53 -12.43
CA SER A 200 -12.36 9.58 -11.14
C SER A 200 -13.10 10.50 -10.15
N THR A 201 -12.99 10.21 -8.85
CA THR A 201 -13.67 11.00 -7.82
C THR A 201 -12.77 11.39 -6.65
N SER A 202 -13.21 12.40 -5.90
CA SER A 202 -12.53 12.95 -4.73
C SER A 202 -12.75 12.13 -3.47
N LYS A 203 -11.75 12.07 -2.59
CA LYS A 203 -11.78 11.28 -1.34
C LYS A 203 -12.98 11.60 -0.42
N TRP A 204 -13.38 12.87 -0.32
CA TRP A 204 -14.53 13.25 0.51
C TRP A 204 -15.85 12.66 -0.01
N LEU A 205 -16.00 12.55 -1.35
CA LEU A 205 -17.21 11.97 -1.93
C LEU A 205 -17.25 10.45 -1.75
N VAL A 206 -16.09 9.79 -1.81
CA VAL A 206 -15.95 8.37 -1.47
C VAL A 206 -16.33 8.14 0.00
N ALA A 207 -15.86 8.98 0.92
CA ALA A 207 -16.23 8.87 2.33
C ALA A 207 -17.75 9.05 2.55
N CYS A 208 -18.40 10.00 1.87
CA CYS A 208 -19.86 10.14 1.92
C CYS A 208 -20.59 8.88 1.41
N ALA A 209 -20.12 8.28 0.31
CA ALA A 209 -20.71 7.06 -0.24
C ALA A 209 -20.59 5.88 0.73
N ILE A 210 -19.42 5.72 1.36
CA ILE A 210 -19.20 4.67 2.37
C ILE A 210 -20.08 4.91 3.60
N GLU A 211 -20.23 6.15 4.08
CA GLU A 211 -21.14 6.46 5.21
C GLU A 211 -22.57 6.00 4.93
N ILE A 212 -23.10 6.29 3.73
CA ILE A 212 -24.45 5.88 3.32
C ILE A 212 -24.57 4.34 3.32
N LEU A 213 -23.55 3.66 2.80
CA LEU A 213 -23.54 2.19 2.78
C LEU A 213 -23.40 1.59 4.17
N LEU A 214 -22.66 2.21 5.09
CA LEU A 214 -22.57 1.77 6.48
C LEU A 214 -23.92 1.93 7.21
N GLU A 215 -24.70 2.94 6.86
CA GLU A 215 -26.04 3.18 7.40
C GLU A 215 -27.09 2.19 6.89
N GLU A 216 -27.04 1.84 5.59
CA GLU A 216 -28.11 1.07 4.94
C GLU A 216 -27.74 -0.39 4.63
N LYS A 217 -26.46 -0.68 4.42
CA LYS A 217 -25.94 -1.98 3.97
C LYS A 217 -24.56 -2.32 4.57
N PRO A 218 -24.40 -2.33 5.91
CA PRO A 218 -23.10 -2.53 6.56
C PRO A 218 -22.42 -3.86 6.16
N ASP A 219 -23.20 -4.93 6.00
CA ASP A 219 -22.69 -6.24 5.56
C ASP A 219 -22.04 -6.19 4.16
N VAL A 220 -22.58 -5.37 3.26
CA VAL A 220 -22.04 -5.21 1.91
C VAL A 220 -20.69 -4.52 1.97
N VAL A 221 -20.57 -3.47 2.79
CA VAL A 221 -19.30 -2.74 2.98
C VAL A 221 -18.18 -3.69 3.39
N GLN A 222 -18.45 -4.63 4.31
CA GLN A 222 -17.44 -5.61 4.74
C GLN A 222 -17.07 -6.65 3.67
N LYS A 223 -17.92 -6.86 2.66
CA LYS A 223 -17.61 -7.75 1.53
C LYS A 223 -16.76 -7.05 0.48
N ILE A 224 -16.98 -5.76 0.26
CA ILE A 224 -16.30 -5.01 -0.81
C ILE A 224 -15.05 -4.25 -0.34
N LEU A 225 -14.90 -4.00 0.96
CA LEU A 225 -13.77 -3.28 1.56
C LEU A 225 -13.14 -4.09 2.70
N SER A 226 -11.82 -4.14 2.74
CA SER A 226 -11.11 -4.64 3.92
C SER A 226 -11.15 -3.62 5.08
N ASP A 227 -10.84 -4.07 6.30
CA ASP A 227 -10.72 -3.19 7.46
C ASP A 227 -9.81 -1.98 7.21
N SER A 228 -8.68 -2.21 6.53
CA SER A 228 -7.71 -1.16 6.19
C SER A 228 -8.29 -0.17 5.17
N ASP A 229 -9.11 -0.65 4.24
CA ASP A 229 -9.77 0.21 3.24
C ASP A 229 -10.83 1.09 3.89
N ILE A 230 -11.61 0.56 4.84
CA ILE A 230 -12.60 1.34 5.60
C ILE A 230 -11.89 2.47 6.36
N LEU A 231 -10.78 2.17 7.03
CA LEU A 231 -10.03 3.21 7.75
C LEU A 231 -9.41 4.25 6.81
N PHE A 232 -8.90 3.83 5.66
CA PHE A 232 -8.23 4.71 4.71
C PHE A 232 -9.19 5.57 3.87
N LEU A 233 -10.29 4.99 3.37
CA LEU A 233 -11.23 5.65 2.45
C LEU A 233 -12.35 6.41 3.16
N TRP A 234 -12.70 5.99 4.38
CA TRP A 234 -13.80 6.59 5.13
C TRP A 234 -13.33 7.31 6.40
N ALA A 235 -12.64 6.63 7.32
CA ALA A 235 -12.28 7.24 8.60
C ALA A 235 -11.25 8.37 8.43
N THR A 236 -10.22 8.19 7.59
CA THR A 236 -9.15 9.17 7.42
C THR A 236 -9.66 10.52 6.88
N PRO A 237 -10.47 10.58 5.80
CA PRO A 237 -11.06 11.85 5.35
C PRO A 237 -11.92 12.54 6.41
N LEU A 238 -12.67 11.78 7.21
CA LEU A 238 -13.55 12.33 8.25
C LEU A 238 -12.76 12.89 9.43
N LEU A 239 -11.72 12.20 9.88
CA LEU A 239 -10.81 12.70 10.92
C LEU A 239 -10.09 13.98 10.47
N LYS A 240 -9.63 14.04 9.22
CA LYS A 240 -9.05 15.25 8.64
C LYS A 240 -10.03 16.42 8.55
N ASN A 241 -11.33 16.15 8.56
CA ASN A 241 -12.37 17.16 8.62
C ASN A 241 -12.91 17.37 10.05
N HIS A 242 -12.11 17.07 11.06
CA HIS A 242 -12.39 17.30 12.48
C HIS A 242 -13.62 16.56 13.02
N ARG A 243 -14.03 15.45 12.41
CA ARG A 243 -15.11 14.64 12.96
C ARG A 243 -14.66 13.92 14.24
N PRO A 244 -15.45 13.94 15.33
CA PRO A 244 -15.09 13.26 16.56
C PRO A 244 -14.95 11.74 16.39
N LEU A 245 -13.87 11.18 16.95
CA LEU A 245 -13.61 9.73 16.97
C LEU A 245 -14.77 8.90 17.54
N ASN A 246 -15.46 9.44 18.55
CA ASN A 246 -16.57 8.75 19.20
C ASN A 246 -17.75 8.52 18.25
N GLU A 247 -17.98 9.43 17.30
CA GLU A 247 -19.04 9.25 16.29
C GLU A 247 -18.66 8.15 15.30
N LEU A 248 -17.40 8.10 14.86
CA LEU A 248 -16.91 7.05 13.96
C LEU A 248 -17.03 5.66 14.60
N ARG A 249 -16.81 5.54 15.92
CA ARG A 249 -16.96 4.27 16.64
C ARG A 249 -18.38 3.72 16.60
N LEU A 250 -19.41 4.58 16.58
CA LEU A 250 -20.80 4.12 16.51
C LEU A 250 -21.06 3.36 15.21
N TYR A 251 -20.52 3.85 14.08
CA TYR A 251 -20.62 3.17 12.79
C TYR A 251 -19.74 1.93 12.69
N LEU A 252 -18.58 1.91 13.37
CA LEU A 252 -17.75 0.71 13.45
C LEU A 252 -18.39 -0.39 14.32
N GLY A 253 -19.26 -0.01 15.27
CA GLY A 253 -19.96 -0.95 16.15
C GLY A 253 -20.95 -1.87 15.44
N SER A 254 -21.44 -1.50 14.25
CA SER A 254 -22.33 -2.34 13.43
C SER A 254 -21.58 -3.34 12.56
N LEU A 255 -20.25 -3.36 12.61
CA LEU A 255 -19.39 -4.23 11.80
C LEU A 255 -18.89 -5.43 12.60
N ASN A 256 -18.77 -6.59 11.95
CA ASN A 256 -18.37 -7.85 12.60
C ASN A 256 -16.98 -7.81 13.28
N ASN A 257 -16.11 -6.86 12.88
CA ASN A 257 -14.75 -6.68 13.42
C ASN A 257 -14.60 -5.38 14.24
N ALA A 258 -15.69 -4.89 14.85
CA ALA A 258 -15.76 -3.60 15.53
C ALA A 258 -14.60 -3.33 16.50
N GLU A 259 -14.19 -4.32 17.29
CA GLU A 259 -13.15 -4.17 18.30
C GLU A 259 -11.75 -3.98 17.68
N ALA A 260 -11.43 -4.76 16.64
CA ALA A 260 -10.16 -4.65 15.92
C ALA A 260 -10.06 -3.32 15.15
N LEU A 261 -11.15 -2.91 14.50
CA LEU A 261 -11.25 -1.64 13.78
C LEU A 261 -11.13 -0.45 14.74
N SER A 262 -11.76 -0.51 15.91
CA SER A 262 -11.68 0.54 16.92
C SER A 262 -10.27 0.69 17.50
N LYS A 263 -9.54 -0.42 17.72
CA LYS A 263 -8.14 -0.39 18.15
C LYS A 263 -7.24 0.27 17.09
N LYS A 264 -7.42 -0.09 15.81
CA LYS A 264 -6.67 0.50 14.70
C LYS A 264 -6.98 1.99 14.52
N LEU A 265 -8.25 2.39 14.64
CA LEU A 265 -8.68 3.79 14.57
C LEU A 265 -8.01 4.65 15.65
N ASN A 266 -7.89 4.15 16.88
CA ASN A 266 -7.22 4.84 17.97
C ASN A 266 -5.72 5.03 17.71
N ALA A 267 -5.07 4.02 17.11
CA ALA A 267 -3.67 4.14 16.72
C ALA A 267 -3.48 5.27 15.69
N MET A 268 -4.41 5.45 14.74
CA MET A 268 -4.32 6.51 13.71
C MET A 268 -4.52 7.93 14.27
N ALA A 269 -5.40 8.08 15.27
CA ALA A 269 -5.67 9.37 15.91
C ALA A 269 -4.47 9.92 16.70
N ASN A 270 -3.61 9.05 17.22
CA ASN A 270 -2.42 9.45 17.97
C ASN A 270 -1.28 9.98 17.08
N PHE A 271 -1.45 9.95 15.75
CA PHE A 271 -0.48 10.45 14.76
C PHE A 271 -1.02 11.59 13.88
N SER A 272 -2.22 12.12 14.19
CA SER A 272 -2.86 13.24 13.46
C SER A 272 -2.71 14.54 14.22
#